data_AF-A0A2N9HBD4-F1
#
_entry.id   AF-A0A2N9HBD4-F1
#
_cell.length_a   1.000
_cell.length_b   1.000
_cell.length_c   1.000
_cell.angle_alpha   90.00
_cell.angle_beta   90.00
_cell.angle_gamma   90.00
#
_symmetry.space_group_name_H-M   'P 1'
#
loop_
_entity.id
_entity.type
_entity.pdbx_description
1 polymer ?
#
loop_
_entity_poly.entity_id
_entity_poly.type
_entity_poly.pdbx_seq_one_letter_code
_entity_poly.pdbx_strand_id
1 'polypeptide(L)'
;MPVKNEEKSQIRLVSIPDGLDPGDDRTDVLKVTESILKNMPGHFKDLIEKINQSNDDEQISCIIADATFGWALEVAEKMGIKRAAVWPCWSRKLGLYTSYPEAY
;
A
#
# COMPACT_ATOMS: atom_id res chain seq x y z
N MET A 1 -43.80 -1.87 3.78
CA MET A 1 -42.68 -2.32 2.93
C MET A 1 -41.42 -2.22 3.76
N PRO A 2 -40.66 -3.30 4.03
CA PRO A 2 -39.41 -3.15 4.75
C PRO A 2 -38.39 -2.50 3.82
N VAL A 3 -37.86 -1.35 4.23
CA VAL A 3 -36.68 -0.74 3.62
C VAL A 3 -35.54 -1.73 3.83
N LYS A 4 -35.05 -2.36 2.75
CA LYS A 4 -33.81 -3.13 2.78
C LYS A 4 -32.70 -2.13 3.08
N ASN A 5 -32.24 -2.12 4.33
CA ASN A 5 -31.02 -1.43 4.71
C ASN A 5 -29.89 -2.26 4.10
N GLU A 6 -29.38 -1.86 2.94
CA GLU A 6 -28.20 -2.47 2.35
C GLU A 6 -27.02 -2.15 3.28
N GLU A 7 -26.61 -3.13 4.08
CA GLU A 7 -25.45 -3.00 4.97
C GLU A 7 -24.21 -2.72 4.10
N LYS A 8 -23.80 -1.45 4.06
CA LYS A 8 -22.62 -1.02 3.32
C LYS A 8 -21.40 -1.63 3.99
N SER A 9 -20.69 -2.52 3.29
CA SER A 9 -19.44 -3.12 3.77
C SER A 9 -18.47 -2.02 4.20
N GLN A 10 -17.88 -2.16 5.39
CA GLN A 10 -16.84 -1.25 5.90
C GLN A 10 -15.51 -1.41 5.17
N ILE A 11 -15.35 -2.46 4.36
CA ILE A 11 -14.15 -2.76 3.59
C ILE A 11 -14.44 -2.52 2.12
N ARG A 12 -13.58 -1.72 1.47
CA ARG A 12 -13.58 -1.47 0.03
C ARG A 12 -12.26 -1.98 -0.55
N LEU A 13 -12.36 -2.89 -1.52
CA LEU A 13 -11.20 -3.34 -2.28
C LEU A 13 -10.97 -2.39 -3.46
N VAL A 14 -9.71 -2.02 -3.65
CA VAL A 14 -9.25 -1.18 -4.76
C VAL A 14 -7.99 -1.79 -5.36
N SER A 15 -7.74 -1.49 -6.63
CA SER A 15 -6.57 -2.00 -7.36
C SER A 15 -5.76 -0.83 -7.89
N ILE A 16 -4.43 -0.97 -7.86
CA ILE A 16 -3.48 -0.05 -8.49
C ILE A 16 -2.60 -0.86 -9.45
N PRO A 17 -2.21 -0.30 -10.59
CA PRO A 17 -1.45 -1.03 -11.60
C PRO A 17 -0.01 -1.30 -11.12
N ASP A 18 0.50 -2.47 -11.48
CA ASP A 18 1.86 -2.95 -11.17
C ASP A 18 2.94 -2.31 -12.07
N GLY A 19 2.53 -1.63 -13.14
CA GLY A 19 3.39 -0.96 -14.12
C GLY A 19 3.90 -1.86 -15.25
N LEU A 20 3.46 -3.12 -15.32
CA LEU A 20 3.83 -4.06 -16.38
C LEU A 20 2.86 -4.00 -17.56
N ASP A 21 3.37 -4.32 -18.75
CA ASP A 21 2.51 -4.46 -19.91
C ASP A 21 1.60 -5.69 -19.78
N PRO A 22 0.43 -5.72 -20.47
CA PRO A 22 -0.47 -6.86 -20.42
C PRO A 22 0.18 -8.18 -20.88
N GLY A 23 1.15 -8.12 -21.79
CA GLY A 23 1.87 -9.29 -22.32
C GLY A 23 3.11 -9.70 -21.51
N ASP A 24 3.47 -8.96 -20.46
CA ASP A 24 4.65 -9.28 -19.66
C ASP A 24 4.44 -10.53 -18.80
N ASP A 25 5.50 -11.34 -18.72
CA ASP A 25 5.56 -12.50 -17.84
C ASP A 25 5.62 -12.07 -16.36
N ARG A 26 4.55 -12.38 -15.62
CA ARG A 26 4.40 -12.08 -14.19
C ARG A 26 4.99 -13.18 -13.29
N THR A 27 5.58 -14.23 -13.88
CA THR A 27 6.33 -15.25 -13.13
C THR A 27 7.79 -14.84 -12.90
N ASP A 28 8.30 -13.86 -13.66
CA ASP A 28 9.58 -13.22 -13.40
C ASP A 28 9.46 -12.26 -12.20
N VAL A 29 9.74 -12.82 -11.02
CA VAL A 29 9.64 -12.11 -9.74
C VAL A 29 10.52 -10.86 -9.70
N LEU A 30 11.70 -10.88 -10.33
CA LEU A 30 12.60 -9.73 -10.33
C LEU A 30 12.01 -8.60 -11.16
N LYS A 31 11.57 -8.90 -12.38
CA LYS A 31 10.92 -7.92 -13.27
C LYS A 31 9.67 -7.31 -12.63
N VAL A 32 8.82 -8.15 -12.02
CA VAL A 32 7.63 -7.69 -11.29
C VAL A 32 8.02 -6.76 -10.14
N THR A 33 9.01 -7.17 -9.32
CA THR A 33 9.45 -6.38 -8.17
C THR A 33 9.99 -5.02 -8.60
N GLU A 34 10.83 -4.97 -9.64
CA GLU A 34 11.36 -3.72 -10.18
C GLU A 34 10.23 -2.79 -10.69
N SER A 35 9.27 -3.34 -11.41
CA SER A 35 8.12 -2.56 -11.91
C SER A 35 7.27 -2.01 -10.76
N ILE A 36 6.99 -2.83 -9.76
CA ILE A 36 6.25 -2.44 -8.56
C ILE A 36 6.95 -1.27 -7.86
N LEU A 37 8.26 -1.41 -7.58
CA LEU A 37 9.04 -0.39 -6.88
C LEU A 37 9.08 0.93 -7.63
N LYS A 38 9.10 0.88 -8.97
CA LYS A 38 9.17 2.07 -9.81
C LYS A 38 7.81 2.78 -9.98
N ASN A 39 6.73 2.03 -10.13
CA ASN A 39 5.46 2.57 -10.62
C ASN A 39 4.38 2.66 -9.52
N MET A 40 4.23 1.64 -8.67
CA MET A 40 3.15 1.60 -7.68
C MET A 40 3.16 2.75 -6.66
N PRO A 41 4.31 3.31 -6.20
CA PRO A 41 4.29 4.44 -5.27
C PRO A 41 3.53 5.67 -5.79
N GLY A 42 3.65 5.98 -7.08
CA GLY A 42 2.92 7.08 -7.72
C GLY A 42 1.42 6.81 -7.74
N HIS A 43 1.03 5.63 -8.23
CA HIS A 43 -0.38 5.23 -8.28
C HIS A 43 -1.03 5.15 -6.89
N PHE A 44 -0.27 4.74 -5.87
CA PHE A 44 -0.73 4.70 -4.50
C PHE A 44 -0.97 6.10 -3.93
N LYS A 45 -0.06 7.05 -4.19
CA LYS A 45 -0.24 8.45 -3.83
C LYS A 45 -1.50 9.03 -4.49
N ASP A 46 -1.67 8.83 -5.79
CA ASP A 46 -2.84 9.32 -6.54
C ASP A 46 -4.15 8.75 -5.99
N LEU A 47 -4.14 7.48 -5.57
CA LEU A 47 -5.28 6.84 -4.94
C LEU A 47 -5.65 7.50 -3.61
N ILE A 48 -4.66 7.80 -2.75
CA ILE A 48 -4.88 8.48 -1.47
C ILE A 48 -5.48 9.86 -1.71
N GLU A 49 -4.91 10.64 -2.63
CA GLU A 49 -5.41 11.98 -2.97
C GLU A 49 -6.85 11.91 -3.47
N LYS A 50 -7.17 10.96 -4.36
CA LYS A 50 -8.52 10.76 -4.88
C LYS A 50 -9.52 10.39 -3.77
N ILE A 51 -9.13 9.55 -2.82
CA ILE A 51 -9.99 9.17 -1.69
C ILE A 51 -10.26 10.40 -0.82
N ASN A 52 -9.21 11.12 -0.43
CA ASN A 52 -9.31 12.29 0.45
C ASN A 52 -10.08 13.46 -0.19
N GLN A 53 -10.09 13.58 -1.53
CA GLN A 53 -10.89 14.60 -2.24
C GLN A 53 -12.37 14.22 -2.41
N SER A 54 -12.72 12.93 -2.27
CA SER A 54 -14.06 12.45 -2.59
C SER A 54 -15.10 12.71 -1.50
N ASN A 55 -14.67 12.81 -0.24
CA ASN A 55 -15.54 13.12 0.91
C ASN A 55 -14.67 13.59 2.09
N ASP A 56 -14.90 14.79 2.60
CA ASP A 56 -14.15 15.36 3.73
C ASP A 56 -14.30 14.53 5.02
N ASP A 57 -15.42 13.82 5.18
CA ASP A 57 -15.69 12.93 6.33
C ASP A 57 -15.01 11.55 6.21
N GLU A 58 -14.46 11.20 5.04
CA GLU A 58 -13.82 9.89 4.77
C GLU A 58 -12.30 10.00 4.49
N GLN A 59 -11.65 11.08 4.96
CA GLN A 59 -10.20 11.21 4.82
C GLN A 59 -9.44 10.06 5.49
N ILE A 60 -8.40 9.58 4.80
CA ILE A 60 -7.53 8.52 5.30
C ILE A 60 -6.77 9.03 6.52
N SER A 61 -7.10 8.47 7.68
CA SER A 61 -6.47 8.82 8.96
C SER A 61 -5.23 7.99 9.30
N CYS A 62 -5.09 6.81 8.69
CA CYS A 62 -3.99 5.88 8.93
C CYS A 62 -3.78 4.96 7.71
N ILE A 63 -2.52 4.62 7.44
CA ILE A 63 -2.11 3.62 6.45
C ILE A 63 -1.43 2.46 7.17
N ILE A 64 -1.93 1.25 6.92
CA ILE A 64 -1.31 0.00 7.38
C ILE A 64 -0.79 -0.71 6.14
N ALA A 65 0.52 -0.98 6.10
CA ALA A 65 1.15 -1.60 4.95
C ALA A 65 2.06 -2.76 5.38
N ASP A 66 2.20 -3.74 4.48
CA ASP A 66 3.23 -4.77 4.61
C ASP A 66 4.62 -4.11 4.52
N ALA A 67 5.53 -4.44 5.44
CA ALA A 67 6.86 -3.80 5.49
C ALA A 67 7.75 -4.16 4.28
N THR A 68 7.42 -5.20 3.51
CA THR A 68 8.07 -5.46 2.20
C THR A 68 7.74 -4.37 1.18
N PHE A 69 6.61 -3.69 1.33
CA PHE A 69 6.21 -2.52 0.54
C PHE A 69 6.53 -1.22 1.31
N GLY A 70 7.78 -1.10 1.80
CA GLY A 70 8.23 0.04 2.61
C GLY A 70 7.99 1.41 1.97
N TRP A 71 7.96 1.49 0.64
CA TRP A 71 7.61 2.70 -0.10
C TRP A 71 6.21 3.25 0.25
N ALA A 72 5.25 2.40 0.62
CA ALA A 72 3.90 2.84 1.00
C ALA A 72 3.93 3.61 2.33
N LEU A 73 4.81 3.18 3.24
CA LEU A 73 5.05 3.84 4.52
C LEU A 73 5.75 5.19 4.31
N GLU A 74 6.71 5.27 3.39
CA GLU A 74 7.39 6.53 3.03
C GLU A 74 6.41 7.54 2.38
N VAL A 75 5.53 7.07 1.49
CA VAL A 75 4.47 7.91 0.90
C VAL A 75 3.55 8.45 2.01
N ALA A 76 3.10 7.59 2.93
CA ALA A 76 2.26 8.00 4.05
C ALA A 76 2.93 9.09 4.92
N GLU A 77 4.22 8.91 5.22
CA GLU A 77 5.02 9.87 5.98
C GLU A 77 5.13 11.23 5.28
N LYS A 78 5.43 11.24 3.97
CA LYS A 78 5.49 12.47 3.17
C LYS A 78 4.14 13.20 3.10
N MET A 79 3.04 12.47 3.21
CA MET A 79 1.68 13.03 3.23
C MET A 79 1.19 13.41 4.64
N GLY A 80 2.00 13.19 5.68
CA GLY A 80 1.60 13.48 7.07
C GLY A 80 0.54 12.54 7.64
N ILE A 81 0.37 11.35 7.04
CA ILE A 81 -0.61 10.34 7.46
C ILE A 81 0.05 9.37 8.45
N LYS A 82 -0.68 8.99 9.51
CA LYS A 82 -0.20 7.98 10.47
C LYS A 82 0.08 6.66 9.75
N ARG A 83 1.18 5.98 10.09
CA ARG A 83 1.60 4.76 9.41
C ARG A 83 1.92 3.62 10.38
N ALA A 84 1.55 2.40 10.03
CA ALA A 84 1.92 1.19 10.73
C ALA A 84 2.40 0.12 9.75
N ALA A 85 3.48 -0.56 10.12
CA ALA A 85 4.03 -1.66 9.34
C ALA A 85 3.52 -3.01 9.87
N VAL A 86 3.14 -3.91 8.97
CA VAL A 86 2.84 -5.31 9.26
C VAL A 86 3.94 -6.16 8.63
N TRP A 87 4.51 -7.10 9.39
CA TRP A 87 5.45 -8.07 8.86
C TRP A 87 4.79 -9.45 8.88
N PRO A 88 4.28 -9.96 7.74
CA PRO A 88 3.56 -11.23 7.71
C PRO A 88 4.50 -12.45 7.82
N CYS A 89 5.81 -12.28 7.70
CA CYS A 89 6.78 -13.37 7.89
C CYS A 89 7.06 -13.59 9.39
N TRP A 90 7.47 -14.82 9.74
CA TRP A 90 7.75 -15.23 11.12
C TRP A 90 8.59 -14.18 11.88
N SER A 91 8.12 -13.80 13.07
CA SER A 91 8.65 -12.70 13.90
C SER A 91 10.17 -12.75 14.15
N ARG A 92 10.80 -13.92 14.01
CA ARG A 92 12.23 -14.14 14.23
C ARG A 92 13.15 -13.51 13.17
N LYS A 93 12.64 -13.11 12.00
CA LYS A 93 13.45 -12.49 10.93
C LYS A 93 13.48 -10.96 10.96
N LEU A 94 12.57 -10.29 11.68
CA LEU A 94 12.53 -8.83 11.70
C LEU A 94 13.81 -8.22 12.32
N GLY A 95 14.31 -8.85 13.39
CA GLY A 95 15.54 -8.41 14.05
C GLY A 95 16.78 -8.48 13.16
N LEU A 96 16.80 -9.33 12.13
CA LEU A 96 17.90 -9.38 11.15
C LEU A 96 17.86 -8.18 10.20
N TYR A 97 16.67 -7.78 9.73
CA TYR A 97 16.51 -6.62 8.84
C TYR A 97 16.88 -5.30 9.54
N THR A 98 16.51 -5.13 10.81
CA THR A 98 16.84 -3.93 11.59
C THR A 98 18.28 -3.92 12.11
N SER A 99 18.99 -5.05 12.03
CA SER A 99 20.37 -5.18 12.51
C SER A 99 21.41 -4.82 11.46
N TYR A 100 21.01 -4.63 10.19
CA TYR A 100 21.91 -4.05 9.19
C TYR A 100 22.04 -2.55 9.49
N PRO A 101 23.22 -2.06 9.89
CA PRO A 101 23.43 -0.63 10.11
C PRO A 101 23.37 0.08 8.76
N GLU A 102 22.75 1.26 8.74
CA GLU A 102 22.75 2.13 7.57
C GLU A 102 24.19 2.34 7.10
N ALA A 103 24.48 1.86 5.88
CA ALA A 103 25.73 2.20 5.21
C ALA A 103 25.59 3.66 4.76
N TYR A 104 26.30 4.55 5.47
CA TYR A 104 26.48 5.97 5.15
C TYR A 104 27.01 6.19 3.73
#